data_AF-A0AAU3A8F6-F1
#
_entry.id   AF-A0AAU3A8F6-F1
#
_cell.length_a   1.000
_cell.length_b   1.000
_cell.length_c   1.000
_cell.angle_alpha   90.00
_cell.angle_beta   90.00
_cell.angle_gamma   90.00
#
_symmetry.space_group_name_H-M   'P 1'
#
loop_
_entity.id
_entity.type
_entity.pdbx_description
1 polymer ?
#
loop_
_entity_poly.entity_id
_entity_poly.type
_entity_poly.pdbx_seq_one_letter_code
_entity_poly.pdbx_strand_id
1 'polypeptide(L)'
;MAPRRFDRDRVRALRRARDITQSDLGHAVGVGDSTVASWELGSSTPDGEKLPLLARFFGLPLNDLFPRPSGEQPDLADLRCDAGYSQYQTRELIGTKSSGPVANAERGKRRLSPKFQEPLAKAYRVPVEELLAAQERSFGIEVPAASGGSSVPRSVAEKITYLLEHSYPGAQTPPSDAEIARAVNEHAGGQVITETGVRDLRTGDDAELPPLVASGLAEVFDVSPLFFQPDDTVARQVVEGLRLLAAVRTGAVGRVAARGLGPEGMSDELLSFLNQVVEEMADREKPGADGPGH
;
A
#
# COMPACT_ATOMS: atom_id res chain seq x y z
N MET A 1 -19.30 -11.75 7.74
CA MET A 1 -17.85 -11.59 7.90
C MET A 1 -17.20 -12.24 6.71
N ALA A 2 -16.55 -11.47 5.85
CA ALA A 2 -15.76 -12.02 4.76
C ALA A 2 -14.31 -12.11 5.28
N PRO A 3 -13.89 -13.27 5.83
CA PRO A 3 -12.49 -13.43 6.19
C PRO A 3 -11.63 -13.26 4.95
N ARG A 4 -10.37 -12.83 5.14
CA ARG A 4 -9.35 -12.86 4.09
C ARG A 4 -9.40 -14.20 3.33
N ARG A 5 -9.21 -14.14 2.01
CA ARG A 5 -9.28 -15.34 1.16
C ARG A 5 -8.06 -16.22 1.43
N PHE A 6 -8.29 -17.42 1.94
CA PHE A 6 -7.26 -18.45 2.08
C PHE A 6 -7.17 -19.29 0.81
N ASP A 7 -6.01 -19.23 0.13
CA ASP A 7 -5.73 -20.04 -1.06
C ASP A 7 -4.85 -21.24 -0.69
N ARG A 8 -5.50 -22.40 -0.49
CA ARG A 8 -4.83 -23.64 -0.04
C ARG A 8 -3.76 -24.12 -1.02
N ASP A 9 -3.99 -23.95 -2.32
CA ASP A 9 -3.11 -24.45 -3.36
C ASP A 9 -1.85 -23.59 -3.42
N ARG A 10 -2.01 -22.26 -3.27
CA ARG A 10 -0.88 -21.34 -3.15
C ARG A 10 -0.01 -21.61 -1.91
N VAL A 11 -0.61 -21.82 -0.73
CA VAL A 11 0.13 -22.12 0.50
C VAL A 11 0.88 -23.45 0.37
N ARG A 12 0.22 -24.48 -0.18
CA ARG A 12 0.85 -25.78 -0.44
C ARG A 12 2.02 -25.68 -1.43
N ALA A 13 1.85 -24.89 -2.50
CA ALA A 13 2.90 -24.65 -3.48
C ALA A 13 4.11 -23.94 -2.86
N LEU A 14 3.89 -22.86 -2.10
CA LEU A 14 4.96 -22.14 -1.38
C LEU A 14 5.72 -23.05 -0.42
N ARG A 15 5.01 -23.89 0.33
CA ARG A 15 5.63 -24.86 1.24
C ARG A 15 6.52 -25.84 0.49
N ARG A 16 6.03 -26.42 -0.61
CA ARG A 16 6.77 -27.40 -1.42
C ARG A 16 7.97 -26.78 -2.14
N ALA A 17 7.82 -25.56 -2.68
CA ALA A 17 8.90 -24.85 -3.36
C ALA A 17 10.09 -24.51 -2.45
N ARG A 18 9.90 -24.58 -1.12
CA ARG A 18 10.92 -24.29 -0.11
C ARG A 18 11.31 -25.53 0.70
N ASP A 19 10.89 -26.72 0.27
CA ASP A 19 11.14 -28.00 0.96
C ASP A 19 10.72 -28.03 2.44
N ILE A 20 9.68 -27.26 2.78
CA ILE A 20 9.16 -27.17 4.15
C ILE A 20 8.17 -28.32 4.39
N THR A 21 8.26 -29.02 5.53
CA THR A 21 7.28 -30.07 5.85
C THR A 21 5.99 -29.48 6.44
N GLN A 22 4.89 -30.26 6.43
CA GLN A 22 3.65 -29.85 7.10
C GLN A 22 3.86 -29.68 8.61
N SER A 23 4.76 -30.48 9.20
CA SER A 23 5.15 -30.37 10.62
C SER A 23 5.91 -29.08 10.89
N ASP A 24 6.87 -28.69 10.04
CA ASP A 24 7.60 -27.43 10.20
C ASP A 24 6.68 -26.22 10.15
N LEU A 25 5.77 -26.21 9.17
CA LEU A 25 4.76 -25.15 9.04
C LEU A 25 3.83 -25.13 10.26
N GLY A 26 3.40 -26.31 10.73
CA GLY A 26 2.55 -26.46 11.90
C GLY A 26 3.21 -25.90 13.16
N HIS A 27 4.46 -26.29 13.43
CA HIS A 27 5.24 -25.76 14.55
C HIS A 27 5.40 -24.25 14.47
N ALA A 28 5.69 -23.70 13.29
CA ALA A 28 5.89 -22.27 13.10
C ALA A 28 4.64 -21.43 13.40
N VAL A 29 3.44 -21.98 13.16
CA VAL A 29 2.16 -21.26 13.40
C VAL A 29 1.39 -21.78 14.62
N GLY A 30 1.99 -22.69 15.39
CA GLY A 30 1.42 -23.25 16.62
C GLY A 30 0.17 -24.09 16.39
N VAL A 31 0.19 -24.99 15.39
CA VAL A 31 -0.85 -25.99 15.12
C VAL A 31 -0.21 -27.36 14.85
N GLY A 32 -1.02 -28.43 14.89
CA GLY A 32 -0.55 -29.76 14.50
C GLY A 32 -0.34 -29.88 12.99
N ASP A 33 0.55 -30.80 12.58
CA ASP A 33 0.76 -31.21 11.19
C ASP A 33 -0.53 -31.68 10.51
N SER A 34 -1.37 -32.43 11.23
CA SER A 34 -2.72 -32.84 10.78
C SER A 34 -3.66 -31.67 10.49
N THR A 35 -3.51 -30.55 11.20
CA THR A 35 -4.27 -29.31 10.95
C THR A 35 -3.81 -28.68 9.63
N VAL A 36 -2.50 -28.60 9.40
CA VAL A 36 -1.94 -28.11 8.13
C VAL A 36 -2.36 -29.00 6.96
N ALA A 37 -2.32 -30.32 7.13
CA ALA A 37 -2.80 -31.26 6.13
C ALA A 37 -4.28 -31.04 5.78
N SER A 38 -5.12 -30.78 6.79
CA SER A 38 -6.54 -30.47 6.59
C SER A 38 -6.76 -29.16 5.83
N TRP A 39 -5.95 -28.13 6.09
CA TRP A 39 -5.98 -26.88 5.32
C TRP A 39 -5.60 -27.11 3.85
N GLU A 40 -4.53 -27.87 3.60
CA GLU A 40 -4.06 -28.16 2.24
C GLU A 40 -5.02 -29.06 1.45
N LEU A 41 -5.75 -29.94 2.14
CA LEU A 41 -6.83 -30.76 1.55
C LEU A 41 -8.13 -29.97 1.38
N GLY A 42 -8.25 -28.81 2.02
CA GLY A 42 -9.44 -27.97 2.00
C GLY A 42 -10.60 -28.49 2.84
N SER A 43 -10.36 -29.43 3.77
CA SER A 43 -11.36 -29.89 4.72
C SER A 43 -11.58 -28.90 5.88
N SER A 44 -10.62 -28.00 6.10
CA SER A 44 -10.75 -26.87 7.02
C SER A 44 -9.98 -25.65 6.50
N THR A 45 -10.14 -24.51 7.18
CA THR A 45 -9.38 -23.28 6.90
C THR A 45 -8.71 -22.79 8.18
N PRO A 46 -7.57 -22.07 8.09
CA PRO A 46 -6.95 -21.48 9.27
C PRO A 46 -7.83 -20.38 9.86
N ASP A 47 -7.81 -20.25 11.19
CA ASP A 47 -8.39 -19.10 11.87
C ASP A 47 -7.71 -17.81 11.39
N GLY A 48 -8.48 -16.72 11.27
CA GLY A 48 -7.98 -15.46 10.71
C GLY A 48 -6.73 -14.92 11.41
N GLU A 49 -6.63 -15.11 12.73
CA GLU A 49 -5.46 -14.73 13.55
C GLU A 49 -4.17 -15.50 13.22
N LYS A 50 -4.25 -16.65 12.55
CA LYS A 50 -3.09 -17.42 12.09
C LYS A 50 -2.57 -16.96 10.73
N LEU A 51 -3.35 -16.21 9.96
CA LEU A 51 -2.94 -15.72 8.63
C LEU A 51 -1.71 -14.81 8.68
N PRO A 52 -1.57 -13.86 9.63
CA PRO A 52 -0.34 -13.07 9.74
C PRO A 52 0.89 -13.91 10.10
N LEU A 53 0.73 -14.99 10.87
CA LEU A 53 1.82 -15.90 11.19
C LEU A 53 2.29 -16.66 9.95
N LEU A 54 1.35 -17.16 9.14
CA LEU A 54 1.64 -17.80 7.85
C LEU A 54 2.36 -16.81 6.91
N ALA A 55 1.86 -15.59 6.77
CA ALA A 55 2.47 -14.56 5.93
C ALA A 55 3.92 -14.25 6.35
N ARG A 56 4.16 -14.06 7.66
CA ARG A 56 5.51 -13.86 8.21
C ARG A 56 6.42 -15.06 7.98
N PHE A 57 5.92 -16.28 8.19
CA PHE A 57 6.69 -17.50 7.95
C PHE A 57 7.13 -17.63 6.50
N PHE A 58 6.28 -17.24 5.55
CA PHE A 58 6.63 -17.21 4.13
C PHE A 58 7.37 -15.94 3.70
N GLY A 59 7.55 -14.95 4.57
CA GLY A 59 8.20 -13.67 4.22
C GLY A 59 7.43 -12.87 3.17
N LEU A 60 6.11 -13.05 3.08
CA LEU A 60 5.25 -12.36 2.12
C LEU A 60 4.34 -11.36 2.84
N PRO A 61 3.98 -10.23 2.20
CA PRO A 61 2.97 -9.33 2.75
C PRO A 61 1.63 -10.05 2.96
N LEU A 62 0.94 -9.69 4.05
CA LEU A 62 -0.34 -10.32 4.42
C LEU A 62 -1.41 -10.16 3.32
N ASN A 63 -1.49 -8.98 2.70
CA ASN A 63 -2.43 -8.70 1.62
C ASN A 63 -2.12 -9.47 0.34
N ASP A 64 -0.84 -9.76 0.08
CA ASP A 64 -0.42 -10.48 -1.13
C ASP A 64 -0.77 -11.95 -1.02
N LEU A 65 -0.55 -12.55 0.15
CA LEU A 65 -0.80 -13.97 0.37
C LEU A 65 -2.27 -14.26 0.67
N PHE A 66 -2.94 -13.38 1.41
CA PHE A 66 -4.33 -13.52 1.85
C PHE A 66 -5.12 -12.24 1.55
N PRO A 67 -5.45 -11.98 0.28
CA PRO A 67 -6.15 -10.77 -0.13
C PRO A 67 -7.57 -10.71 0.43
N ARG A 68 -8.07 -9.49 0.62
CA ARG A 68 -9.48 -9.21 0.87
C ARG A 68 -10.22 -9.09 -0.47
N PRO A 69 -11.53 -9.37 -0.53
CA PRO A 69 -12.33 -9.06 -1.71
C PRO A 69 -12.20 -7.57 -2.07
N SER A 70 -12.17 -7.28 -3.37
CA SER A 70 -11.94 -5.92 -3.87
C SER A 70 -13.02 -4.95 -3.35
N GLY A 71 -12.60 -3.81 -2.80
CA GLY A 71 -13.49 -2.78 -2.29
C GLY A 71 -13.92 -2.94 -0.83
N GLU A 72 -13.59 -4.05 -0.18
CA GLU A 72 -13.97 -4.27 1.23
C GLU A 72 -12.90 -3.74 2.21
N GLN A 73 -13.33 -2.88 3.13
CA GLN A 73 -12.52 -2.32 4.20
C GLN A 73 -12.61 -3.20 5.47
N PRO A 74 -11.54 -3.32 6.28
CA PRO A 74 -11.52 -4.23 7.42
C PRO A 74 -12.46 -3.78 8.54
N ASP A 75 -13.20 -4.73 9.13
CA ASP A 75 -13.98 -4.51 10.36
C ASP A 75 -13.13 -4.70 11.63
N LEU A 76 -13.73 -4.63 12.84
CA LEU A 76 -12.96 -4.81 14.09
C LEU A 76 -12.32 -6.20 14.22
N ALA A 77 -13.00 -7.26 13.78
CA ALA A 77 -12.46 -8.61 13.89
C ALA A 77 -11.35 -8.84 12.87
N ASP A 78 -11.46 -8.21 11.71
CA ASP A 78 -10.42 -8.16 10.70
C ASP A 78 -9.15 -7.51 11.22
N LEU A 79 -9.24 -6.31 11.81
CA LEU A 79 -8.09 -5.63 12.41
C LEU A 79 -7.44 -6.47 13.52
N ARG A 80 -8.26 -7.11 14.35
CA ARG A 80 -7.77 -8.02 15.39
C ARG A 80 -7.01 -9.21 14.79
N CYS A 81 -7.60 -9.86 13.79
CA CYS A 81 -6.99 -11.00 13.11
C CYS A 81 -5.69 -10.60 12.40
N ASP A 82 -5.64 -9.44 11.75
CA ASP A 82 -4.47 -8.92 11.04
C ASP A 82 -3.32 -8.60 12.01
N ALA A 83 -3.65 -8.16 13.22
CA ALA A 83 -2.71 -7.99 14.31
C ALA A 83 -2.24 -9.33 14.94
N GLY A 84 -2.89 -10.44 14.58
CA GLY A 84 -2.55 -11.79 15.04
C GLY A 84 -3.09 -12.12 16.44
N TYR A 85 -4.12 -11.42 16.89
CA TYR A 85 -4.73 -11.68 18.19
C TYR A 85 -5.97 -12.55 18.07
N SER A 86 -6.08 -13.52 18.98
CA SER A 86 -7.33 -14.22 19.19
C SER A 86 -8.34 -13.37 19.92
N GLN A 87 -9.63 -13.67 19.73
CA GLN A 87 -10.68 -12.96 20.46
C GLN A 87 -10.47 -13.10 21.98
N TYR A 88 -9.97 -14.24 22.46
CA TYR A 88 -9.68 -14.45 23.88
C TYR A 88 -8.55 -13.56 24.40
N GLN A 89 -7.48 -13.36 23.62
CA GLN A 89 -6.32 -12.54 24.01
C GLN A 89 -6.66 -11.06 24.18
N THR A 90 -7.77 -10.58 23.59
CA THR A 90 -8.21 -9.18 23.75
C THR A 90 -8.41 -8.77 25.20
N ARG A 91 -8.76 -9.71 26.09
CA ARG A 91 -8.94 -9.44 27.54
C ARG A 91 -7.67 -8.85 28.18
N GLU A 92 -6.51 -9.27 27.71
CA GLU A 92 -5.21 -8.79 28.21
C GLU A 92 -4.91 -7.39 27.66
N LEU A 93 -5.29 -7.13 26.40
CA LEU A 93 -5.12 -5.82 25.76
C LEU A 93 -5.95 -4.73 26.44
N ILE A 94 -7.19 -5.06 26.83
CA ILE A 94 -8.11 -4.10 27.48
C ILE A 94 -8.09 -4.15 29.01
N GLY A 95 -7.25 -4.99 29.61
CA GLY A 95 -7.12 -5.13 31.06
C GLY A 95 -8.39 -5.65 31.77
N THR A 96 -9.16 -6.53 31.13
CA THR A 96 -10.40 -7.10 31.68
C THR A 96 -10.29 -8.60 31.91
N LYS A 97 -11.24 -9.15 32.69
CA LYS A 97 -11.36 -10.60 32.89
C LYS A 97 -12.01 -11.34 31.71
N SER A 98 -12.58 -10.62 30.75
CA SER A 98 -13.36 -11.19 29.64
C SER A 98 -13.15 -10.40 28.35
N SER A 99 -13.06 -11.11 27.23
CA SER A 99 -13.08 -10.57 25.86
C SER A 99 -14.45 -10.03 25.43
N GLY A 100 -15.47 -10.14 26.28
CA GLY A 100 -16.85 -9.75 26.01
C GLY A 100 -17.03 -8.34 25.43
N PRO A 101 -16.33 -7.29 25.90
CA PRO A 101 -16.45 -5.95 25.32
C PRO A 101 -16.09 -5.93 23.83
N VAL A 102 -14.96 -6.53 23.46
CA VAL A 102 -14.49 -6.57 22.06
C VAL A 102 -15.38 -7.49 21.23
N ALA A 103 -15.72 -8.68 21.74
CA ALA A 103 -16.62 -9.61 21.07
C ALA A 103 -18.02 -9.04 20.80
N ASN A 104 -18.51 -8.14 21.66
CA ASN A 104 -19.78 -7.46 21.43
C ASN A 104 -19.69 -6.34 20.40
N ALA A 105 -18.55 -5.65 20.33
CA ALA A 105 -18.30 -4.64 19.30
C ALA A 105 -18.12 -5.26 17.91
N GLU A 106 -17.34 -6.34 17.80
CA GLU A 106 -17.15 -7.09 16.55
C GLU A 106 -18.45 -7.62 15.96
N ARG A 107 -19.44 -7.92 16.81
CA ARG A 107 -20.77 -8.41 16.40
C ARG A 107 -21.81 -7.31 16.24
N GLY A 108 -21.42 -6.03 16.32
CA GLY A 108 -22.35 -4.91 16.24
C GLY A 108 -23.37 -4.84 17.37
N LYS A 109 -23.14 -5.51 18.51
CA LYS A 109 -24.08 -5.55 19.65
C LYS A 109 -23.91 -4.37 20.60
N ARG A 110 -22.67 -4.00 20.90
CA ARG A 110 -22.32 -2.89 21.82
C ARG A 110 -21.00 -2.26 21.41
N ARG A 111 -20.96 -0.92 21.34
CA ARG A 111 -19.75 -0.18 20.98
C ARG A 111 -18.68 -0.30 22.07
N LEU A 112 -17.42 -0.17 21.66
CA LEU A 112 -16.27 -0.09 22.54
C LEU A 112 -16.36 1.19 23.39
N SER A 113 -16.14 1.03 24.69
CA SER A 113 -15.96 2.17 25.59
C SER A 113 -14.69 2.94 25.23
N PRO A 114 -14.64 4.28 25.36
CA PRO A 114 -13.47 5.10 25.01
C PRO A 114 -12.16 4.61 25.63
N LYS A 115 -12.20 4.15 26.88
CA LYS A 115 -11.01 3.60 27.57
C LYS A 115 -10.38 2.37 26.92
N PHE A 116 -11.10 1.67 26.04
CA PHE A 116 -10.59 0.50 25.33
C PHE A 116 -10.06 0.82 23.93
N GLN A 117 -10.37 2.00 23.40
CA GLN A 117 -10.05 2.37 22.02
C GLN A 117 -8.54 2.53 21.81
N GLU A 118 -7.87 3.33 22.64
CA GLU A 118 -6.41 3.52 22.54
C GLU A 118 -5.60 2.23 22.76
N PRO A 119 -5.85 1.41 23.81
CA PRO A 119 -5.13 0.15 23.98
C PRO A 119 -5.28 -0.80 22.79
N LEU A 120 -6.50 -0.90 22.23
CA LEU A 120 -6.76 -1.76 21.08
C LEU A 120 -6.13 -1.20 19.81
N ALA A 121 -6.24 0.10 19.55
CA ALA A 121 -5.65 0.75 18.38
C ALA A 121 -4.12 0.55 18.36
N LYS A 122 -3.48 0.77 19.51
CA LYS A 122 -2.05 0.52 19.70
C LYS A 122 -1.68 -0.94 19.48
N ALA A 123 -2.45 -1.88 20.04
CA ALA A 123 -2.20 -3.31 19.86
C ALA A 123 -2.38 -3.74 18.39
N TYR A 124 -3.38 -3.20 17.72
CA TYR A 124 -3.70 -3.51 16.33
C TYR A 124 -2.81 -2.76 15.33
N ARG A 125 -1.98 -1.82 15.82
CA ARG A 125 -1.06 -0.98 15.03
C ARG A 125 -1.80 -0.14 13.98
N VAL A 126 -2.95 0.39 14.36
CA VAL A 126 -3.76 1.31 13.56
C VAL A 126 -4.04 2.59 14.34
N PRO A 127 -4.28 3.72 13.67
CA PRO A 127 -4.80 4.92 14.32
C PRO A 127 -6.19 4.67 14.95
N VAL A 128 -6.54 5.45 15.97
CA VAL A 128 -7.82 5.29 16.69
C VAL A 128 -9.00 5.53 15.74
N GLU A 129 -8.83 6.45 14.80
CA GLU A 129 -9.80 6.80 13.77
C GLU A 129 -10.13 5.60 12.87
N GLU A 130 -9.10 4.82 12.48
CA GLU A 130 -9.29 3.61 11.68
C GLU A 130 -9.97 2.51 12.49
N LEU A 131 -9.63 2.35 13.77
CA LEU A 131 -10.31 1.41 14.66
C LEU A 131 -11.79 1.77 14.84
N LEU A 132 -12.12 3.05 14.96
CA LEU A 132 -13.50 3.52 15.05
C LEU A 132 -14.26 3.34 13.74
N ALA A 133 -13.63 3.62 12.59
CA ALA A 133 -14.20 3.33 11.28
C ALA A 133 -14.49 1.83 11.11
N ALA A 134 -13.57 0.96 11.54
CA ALA A 134 -13.74 -0.48 11.54
C ALA A 134 -14.87 -0.94 12.47
N GLN A 135 -15.05 -0.25 13.61
CA GLN A 135 -16.21 -0.48 14.47
C GLN A 135 -17.51 -0.16 13.74
N GLU A 136 -17.63 1.00 13.10
CA GLU A 136 -18.86 1.33 12.36
C GLU A 136 -19.19 0.27 11.29
N ARG A 137 -18.17 -0.27 10.60
CA ARG A 137 -18.35 -1.38 9.65
C ARG A 137 -18.86 -2.66 10.33
N SER A 138 -18.41 -3.00 11.54
CA SER A 138 -18.99 -4.10 12.33
C SER A 138 -20.46 -3.89 12.71
N PHE A 139 -20.96 -2.64 12.69
CA PHE A 139 -22.37 -2.30 12.89
C PHE A 139 -23.17 -2.22 11.57
N GLY A 140 -22.55 -2.57 10.43
CA GLY A 140 -23.17 -2.49 9.12
C GLY A 140 -23.28 -1.07 8.57
N ILE A 141 -22.54 -0.12 9.15
CA ILE A 141 -22.46 1.26 8.66
C ILE A 141 -21.28 1.32 7.70
N GLU A 142 -21.56 1.62 6.44
CA GLU A 142 -20.52 1.88 5.46
C GLU A 142 -19.77 3.16 5.84
N VAL A 143 -18.55 2.99 6.32
CA VAL A 143 -17.61 4.08 6.48
C VAL A 143 -16.62 3.97 5.32
N PRO A 144 -16.66 4.92 4.36
CA PRO A 144 -15.65 5.02 3.32
C PRO A 144 -14.28 4.99 3.96
N ALA A 145 -13.30 4.40 3.26
CA ALA A 145 -11.91 4.45 3.70
C ALA A 145 -11.59 5.89 4.09
N ALA A 146 -11.24 6.12 5.36
CA ALA A 146 -10.83 7.45 5.78
C ALA A 146 -9.74 7.89 4.81
N SER A 147 -9.87 9.09 4.25
CA SER A 147 -8.87 9.68 3.34
C SER A 147 -7.50 9.88 4.01
N GLY A 148 -7.29 9.40 5.24
CA GLY A 148 -6.03 9.40 5.94
C GLY A 148 -5.19 8.17 5.56
N GLY A 149 -4.14 8.41 4.79
CA GLY A 149 -3.04 7.47 4.62
C GLY A 149 -3.11 6.55 3.39
N SER A 150 -3.63 7.04 2.26
CA SER A 150 -3.21 6.44 0.99
C SER A 150 -1.72 6.71 0.83
N SER A 151 -0.88 5.67 0.71
CA SER A 151 0.54 5.81 0.34
C SER A 151 0.77 6.40 -1.06
N VAL A 152 -0.31 6.83 -1.71
CA VAL A 152 -0.38 7.45 -3.03
C VAL A 152 -0.93 8.86 -2.82
N PRO A 153 -0.09 9.88 -2.99
CA PRO A 153 -0.51 11.28 -2.94
C PRO A 153 -1.61 11.58 -3.97
N ARG A 154 -2.75 12.10 -3.52
CA ARG A 154 -3.92 12.40 -4.37
C ARG A 154 -4.01 13.90 -4.66
N SER A 155 -3.76 14.75 -3.67
CA SER A 155 -3.76 16.20 -3.85
C SER A 155 -2.40 16.72 -4.33
N VAL A 156 -2.36 17.91 -4.93
CA VAL A 156 -1.10 18.58 -5.31
C VAL A 156 -0.22 18.80 -4.07
N ALA A 157 -0.82 19.20 -2.94
CA ALA A 157 -0.13 19.36 -1.67
C ALA A 157 0.52 18.07 -1.17
N GLU A 158 -0.22 16.96 -1.20
CA GLU A 158 0.31 15.64 -0.85
C GLU A 158 1.44 15.23 -1.79
N LYS A 159 1.29 15.48 -3.10
CA LYS A 159 2.28 15.12 -4.13
C LYS A 159 3.59 15.87 -3.93
N ILE A 160 3.53 17.17 -3.68
CA ILE A 160 4.71 18.01 -3.39
C ILE A 160 5.36 17.57 -2.07
N THR A 161 4.57 17.35 -1.02
CA THR A 161 5.07 16.90 0.30
C THR A 161 5.78 15.56 0.18
N TYR A 162 5.18 14.60 -0.54
CA TYR A 162 5.76 13.28 -0.77
C TYR A 162 7.13 13.36 -1.46
N LEU A 163 7.25 14.19 -2.50
CA LEU A 163 8.51 14.37 -3.22
C LEU A 163 9.59 15.01 -2.34
N LEU A 164 9.25 15.99 -1.51
CA LEU A 164 10.21 16.64 -0.61
C LEU A 164 10.72 15.69 0.48
N GLU A 165 9.88 14.79 1.00
CA GLU A 165 10.27 13.83 2.03
C GLU A 165 11.10 12.66 1.48
N HIS A 166 10.79 12.20 0.26
CA HIS A 166 11.34 10.95 -0.28
C HIS A 166 12.46 11.14 -1.32
N SER A 167 12.59 12.33 -1.92
CA SER A 167 13.62 12.59 -2.94
C SER A 167 14.97 13.03 -2.35
N TYR A 168 15.01 13.35 -1.05
CA TYR A 168 16.19 13.90 -0.36
C TYR A 168 16.62 13.08 0.87
N PRO A 169 16.99 11.79 0.72
CA PRO A 169 17.45 10.98 1.85
C PRO A 169 18.84 11.42 2.36
N GLY A 170 19.03 11.35 3.68
CA GLY A 170 20.33 11.57 4.34
C GLY A 170 20.57 13.01 4.80
N ALA A 171 21.79 13.54 4.58
CA ALA A 171 22.19 14.90 4.95
C ALA A 171 21.81 15.97 3.91
N GLN A 172 21.00 15.60 2.91
CA GLN A 172 20.54 16.52 1.88
C GLN A 172 19.41 17.39 2.44
N THR A 173 19.49 18.69 2.25
CA THR A 173 18.43 19.62 2.65
C THR A 173 17.44 19.74 1.48
N PRO A 174 16.14 19.51 1.69
CA PRO A 174 15.13 19.77 0.67
C PRO A 174 15.18 21.25 0.23
N PRO A 175 14.88 21.55 -1.05
CA PRO A 175 14.83 22.93 -1.52
C PRO A 175 13.73 23.69 -0.80
N SER A 176 14.00 24.96 -0.49
CA SER A 176 13.03 25.89 0.09
C SER A 176 11.95 26.28 -0.90
N ASP A 177 10.80 26.76 -0.39
CA ASP A 177 9.69 27.28 -1.21
C ASP A 177 10.18 28.35 -2.22
N ALA A 178 11.17 29.17 -1.83
CA ALA A 178 11.77 30.20 -2.66
C ALA A 178 12.66 29.64 -3.79
N GLU A 179 13.40 28.57 -3.50
CA GLU A 179 14.24 27.89 -4.50
C GLU A 179 13.39 27.16 -5.54
N ILE A 180 12.32 26.50 -5.09
CA ILE A 180 11.34 25.86 -5.98
C ILE A 180 10.70 26.91 -6.88
N ALA A 181 10.22 28.04 -6.34
CA ALA A 181 9.60 29.11 -7.12
C ALA A 181 10.56 29.67 -8.19
N ARG A 182 11.83 29.90 -7.83
CA ARG A 182 12.85 30.37 -8.77
C ARG A 182 13.05 29.38 -9.92
N ALA A 183 13.19 28.10 -9.63
CA ALA A 183 13.44 27.08 -10.65
C ALA A 183 12.22 26.87 -11.58
N VAL A 184 11.00 26.91 -11.03
CA VAL A 184 9.77 26.86 -11.83
C VAL A 184 9.68 28.07 -12.78
N ASN A 185 9.97 29.27 -12.29
CA ASN A 185 9.95 30.49 -13.11
C ASN A 185 11.03 30.51 -14.20
N GLU A 186 12.21 29.96 -13.91
CA GLU A 186 13.30 29.81 -14.88
C GLU A 186 12.90 28.86 -16.01
N HIS A 187 12.30 27.72 -15.67
CA HIS A 187 11.75 26.78 -16.66
C HIS A 187 10.64 27.41 -17.51
N ALA A 188 9.74 28.19 -16.88
CA ALA A 188 8.64 28.84 -17.57
C ALA A 188 9.05 30.04 -18.43
N GLY A 189 10.30 30.50 -18.32
CA GLY A 189 10.79 31.70 -19.03
C GLY A 189 10.15 33.01 -18.54
N GLY A 190 9.59 33.03 -17.33
CA GLY A 190 8.86 34.18 -16.79
C GLY A 190 8.34 33.95 -15.37
N GLN A 191 7.83 35.00 -14.73
CA GLN A 191 7.29 34.90 -13.37
C GLN A 191 5.87 34.31 -13.42
N VAL A 192 5.78 33.00 -13.14
CA VAL A 192 4.52 32.22 -13.14
C VAL A 192 4.07 31.80 -11.75
N ILE A 193 4.98 31.75 -10.78
CA ILE A 193 4.68 31.43 -9.39
C ILE A 193 5.57 32.23 -8.42
N THR A 194 5.08 32.52 -7.22
CA THR A 194 5.83 33.19 -6.15
C THR A 194 6.23 32.18 -5.06
N GLU A 195 7.13 32.55 -4.16
CA GLU A 195 7.43 31.73 -2.97
C GLU A 195 6.16 31.40 -2.18
N THR A 196 5.30 32.40 -1.97
CA THR A 196 4.01 32.22 -1.30
C THR A 196 3.12 31.26 -2.09
N GLY A 197 3.05 31.38 -3.42
CA GLY A 197 2.27 30.44 -4.24
C GLY A 197 2.77 28.99 -4.15
N VAL A 198 4.09 28.76 -4.06
CA VAL A 198 4.63 27.41 -3.81
C VAL A 198 4.21 26.89 -2.43
N ARG A 199 4.25 27.76 -1.41
CA ARG A 199 3.80 27.43 -0.06
C ARG A 199 2.32 27.04 -0.06
N ASP A 200 1.47 27.83 -0.72
CA ASP A 200 0.03 27.60 -0.78
C ASP A 200 -0.30 26.28 -1.50
N LEU A 201 0.42 25.96 -2.59
CA LEU A 201 0.34 24.65 -3.26
C LEU A 201 0.79 23.50 -2.35
N ARG A 202 1.81 23.72 -1.50
CA ARG A 202 2.35 22.72 -0.57
C ARG A 202 1.45 22.50 0.65
N THR A 203 0.81 23.56 1.18
CA THR A 203 -0.10 23.47 2.33
C THR A 203 -1.53 23.12 1.93
N GLY A 204 -1.86 23.24 0.64
CA GLY A 204 -3.20 22.96 0.11
C GLY A 204 -4.17 24.12 0.28
N ASP A 205 -3.67 25.33 0.50
CA ASP A 205 -4.47 26.55 0.65
C ASP A 205 -4.96 27.08 -0.72
N ASP A 206 -4.29 26.72 -1.82
CA ASP A 206 -4.72 26.99 -3.21
C ASP A 206 -4.69 25.69 -4.03
N ALA A 207 -5.85 25.23 -4.49
CA ALA A 207 -6.02 23.90 -5.08
C ALA A 207 -5.78 23.85 -6.60
N GLU A 208 -5.66 25.00 -7.26
CA GLU A 208 -5.53 25.06 -8.72
C GLU A 208 -4.05 25.12 -9.12
N LEU A 209 -3.58 24.09 -9.82
CA LEU A 209 -2.21 24.01 -10.32
C LEU A 209 -2.20 24.26 -11.85
N PRO A 210 -1.75 25.44 -12.32
CA PRO A 210 -1.66 25.71 -13.74
C PRO A 210 -0.72 24.73 -14.46
N PRO A 211 -1.01 24.29 -15.71
CA PRO A 211 -0.18 23.32 -16.43
C PRO A 211 1.29 23.73 -16.60
N LEU A 212 1.55 25.03 -16.74
CA LEU A 212 2.90 25.56 -16.85
C LEU A 212 3.67 25.45 -15.52
N VAL A 213 3.00 25.68 -14.40
CA VAL A 213 3.56 25.48 -13.05
C VAL A 213 3.78 23.98 -12.79
N ALA A 214 2.84 23.12 -13.18
CA ALA A 214 2.99 21.67 -13.07
C ALA A 214 4.21 21.15 -13.85
N SER A 215 4.44 21.66 -15.06
CA SER A 215 5.59 21.30 -15.89
C SER A 215 6.90 21.77 -15.24
N GLY A 216 6.94 22.98 -14.69
CA GLY A 216 8.10 23.47 -13.95
C GLY A 216 8.37 22.67 -12.68
N LEU A 217 7.35 22.29 -11.91
CA LEU A 217 7.52 21.44 -10.72
C LEU A 217 8.04 20.05 -11.10
N ALA A 218 7.55 19.49 -12.21
CA ALA A 218 8.00 18.20 -12.72
C ALA A 218 9.49 18.20 -13.08
N GLU A 219 9.97 19.27 -13.72
CA GLU A 219 11.39 19.47 -13.99
C GLU A 219 12.22 19.58 -12.70
N VAL A 220 11.75 20.36 -11.72
CA VAL A 220 12.45 20.56 -10.43
C VAL A 220 12.65 19.24 -9.68
N PHE A 221 11.63 18.39 -9.69
CA PHE A 221 11.65 17.11 -8.98
C PHE A 221 12.10 15.93 -9.84
N ASP A 222 12.47 16.15 -11.11
CA ASP A 222 12.89 15.12 -12.06
C ASP A 222 11.83 14.00 -12.20
N VAL A 223 10.56 14.42 -12.34
CA VAL A 223 9.39 13.55 -12.50
C VAL A 223 8.62 13.89 -13.78
N SER A 224 7.75 12.98 -14.22
CA SER A 224 6.86 13.26 -15.35
C SER A 224 5.81 14.33 -14.97
N PRO A 225 5.50 15.31 -15.86
CA PRO A 225 4.40 16.27 -15.65
C PRO A 225 3.04 15.62 -15.40
N LEU A 226 2.85 14.38 -15.87
CA LEU A 226 1.64 13.58 -15.61
C LEU A 226 1.43 13.30 -14.11
N PHE A 227 2.49 13.32 -13.30
CA PHE A 227 2.38 13.12 -11.85
C PHE A 227 1.47 14.15 -11.19
N PHE A 228 1.47 15.39 -11.69
CA PHE A 228 0.69 16.49 -11.12
C PHE A 228 -0.73 16.59 -11.69
N GLN A 229 -1.10 15.77 -12.68
CA GLN A 229 -2.46 15.78 -13.24
C GLN A 229 -3.49 15.17 -12.28
N PRO A 230 -4.74 15.69 -12.27
CA PRO A 230 -5.86 15.08 -11.56
C PRO A 230 -6.49 13.96 -12.40
N ASP A 231 -6.12 12.69 -12.18
CA ASP A 231 -7.06 11.55 -12.10
C ASP A 231 -6.42 10.15 -11.88
N ASP A 232 -7.26 9.27 -11.36
CA ASP A 232 -7.05 8.13 -10.44
C ASP A 232 -6.48 6.81 -11.03
N THR A 233 -5.98 6.77 -12.27
CA THR A 233 -5.43 5.53 -12.87
C THR A 233 -3.91 5.54 -13.04
N VAL A 234 -3.33 6.72 -13.27
CA VAL A 234 -1.89 6.90 -13.53
C VAL A 234 -1.08 7.01 -12.23
N ALA A 235 -1.67 7.56 -11.16
CA ALA A 235 -0.97 7.81 -9.90
C ALA A 235 -0.39 6.54 -9.24
N ARG A 236 -1.07 5.38 -9.36
CA ARG A 236 -0.55 4.10 -8.82
C ARG A 236 0.71 3.63 -9.54
N GLN A 237 0.72 3.67 -10.88
CA GLN A 237 1.86 3.26 -11.70
C GLN A 237 3.03 4.24 -11.56
N VAL A 238 2.74 5.53 -11.43
CA VAL A 238 3.78 6.56 -11.25
C VAL A 238 4.39 6.48 -9.85
N VAL A 239 3.64 6.18 -8.79
CA VAL A 239 4.22 6.02 -7.44
C VAL A 239 5.11 4.77 -7.35
N GLU A 240 4.75 3.66 -8.00
CA GLU A 240 5.63 2.49 -8.09
C GLU A 240 6.88 2.78 -8.93
N GLY A 241 6.73 3.47 -10.07
CA GLY A 241 7.85 3.93 -10.90
C GLY A 241 8.78 4.93 -10.19
N LEU A 242 8.23 5.84 -9.39
CA LEU A 242 9.01 6.81 -8.60
C LEU A 242 9.73 6.13 -7.43
N ARG A 243 9.11 5.16 -6.76
CA ARG A 243 9.81 4.34 -5.75
C ARG A 243 10.97 3.55 -6.37
N LEU A 244 10.80 3.06 -7.60
CA LEU A 244 11.86 2.41 -8.36
C LEU A 244 12.98 3.39 -8.74
N LEU A 245 12.64 4.57 -9.27
CA LEU A 245 13.62 5.60 -9.66
C LEU A 245 14.38 6.18 -8.45
N ALA A 246 13.70 6.38 -7.32
CA ALA A 246 14.34 6.78 -6.07
C ALA A 246 15.31 5.71 -5.55
N ALA A 247 14.96 4.42 -5.67
CA ALA A 247 15.86 3.31 -5.34
C ALA A 247 17.07 3.19 -6.29
N VAL A 248 16.94 3.64 -7.55
CA VAL A 248 18.05 3.72 -8.51
C VAL A 248 18.99 4.90 -8.17
N ARG A 249 18.44 6.01 -7.66
CA ARG A 249 19.20 7.23 -7.31
C ARG A 249 19.99 7.11 -6.00
N THR A 250 19.65 6.17 -5.11
CA THR A 250 20.34 5.95 -3.82
C THR A 250 21.71 5.25 -3.94
N GLY A 251 22.22 5.03 -5.16
CA GLY A 251 23.66 4.86 -5.37
C GLY A 251 24.15 3.43 -5.67
N ALA A 252 23.53 2.73 -6.62
CA ALA A 252 24.08 1.48 -7.15
C ALA A 252 24.87 1.60 -8.47
N VAL A 253 24.89 2.74 -9.17
CA VAL A 253 25.86 2.97 -10.27
C VAL A 253 26.24 4.45 -10.35
N GLY A 254 27.55 4.71 -10.31
CA GLY A 254 28.13 6.05 -10.29
C GLY A 254 27.96 6.85 -11.58
N ARG A 255 28.05 8.18 -11.41
CA ARG A 255 28.08 9.21 -12.46
C ARG A 255 29.01 8.81 -13.62
N VAL A 256 28.56 8.94 -14.87
CA VAL A 256 29.22 9.67 -15.98
C VAL A 256 28.18 9.90 -17.10
N ALA A 257 28.33 11.05 -17.77
CA ALA A 257 27.58 11.55 -18.91
C ALA A 257 27.26 10.55 -20.04
N ALA A 258 26.14 10.84 -20.71
CA ALA A 258 25.83 10.66 -22.13
C ALA A 258 26.62 9.64 -22.98
N ARG A 259 25.83 8.81 -23.69
CA ARG A 259 26.16 7.95 -24.85
C ARG A 259 26.89 6.64 -24.55
N GLY A 260 26.24 5.55 -24.93
CA GLY A 260 26.88 4.28 -25.23
C GLY A 260 26.22 3.10 -24.54
N LEU A 261 25.27 2.47 -25.23
CA LEU A 261 24.98 1.06 -25.04
C LEU A 261 26.29 0.28 -25.26
N GLY A 262 26.83 -0.30 -24.19
CA GLY A 262 27.92 -1.27 -24.17
C GLY A 262 27.43 -2.58 -23.52
N PRO A 263 28.11 -3.72 -23.75
CA PRO A 263 27.49 -5.05 -23.87
C PRO A 263 27.11 -5.76 -22.55
N GLU A 264 26.90 -5.03 -21.45
CA GLU A 264 26.47 -5.60 -20.16
C GLU A 264 25.17 -4.89 -19.72
N GLY A 265 24.20 -4.82 -20.65
CA GLY A 265 22.92 -4.17 -20.45
C GLY A 265 21.91 -5.09 -19.76
N MET A 266 21.38 -4.63 -18.62
CA MET A 266 20.19 -5.11 -17.90
C MET A 266 20.19 -6.62 -17.54
N SER A 267 20.06 -6.94 -16.24
CA SER A 267 19.94 -8.35 -15.83
C SER A 267 18.78 -9.04 -16.55
N ASP A 268 18.96 -10.30 -16.94
CA ASP A 268 17.94 -11.12 -17.65
C ASP A 268 16.58 -11.12 -16.92
N GLU A 269 16.60 -10.97 -15.61
CA GLU A 269 15.42 -10.85 -14.75
C GLU A 269 14.63 -9.56 -15.02
N LEU A 270 15.31 -8.44 -15.27
CA LEU A 270 14.71 -7.14 -15.59
C LEU A 270 14.19 -7.09 -17.03
N LEU A 271 14.87 -7.78 -17.96
CA LEU A 271 14.38 -7.99 -19.33
C LEU A 271 13.14 -8.90 -19.35
N SER A 272 13.09 -9.94 -18.52
CA SER A 272 11.89 -10.78 -18.39
C SER A 272 10.71 -10.01 -17.83
N PHE A 273 10.95 -9.13 -16.85
CA PHE A 273 9.91 -8.31 -16.24
C PHE A 273 9.39 -7.24 -17.22
N LEU A 274 10.28 -6.58 -17.97
CA LEU A 274 9.89 -5.64 -19.02
C LEU A 274 9.11 -6.33 -20.15
N ASN A 275 9.55 -7.51 -20.60
CA ASN A 275 8.83 -8.27 -21.62
C ASN A 275 7.45 -8.73 -21.13
N GLN A 276 7.33 -9.14 -19.87
CA GLN A 276 6.07 -9.54 -19.26
C GLN A 276 5.09 -8.35 -19.16
N VAL A 277 5.58 -7.16 -18.81
CA VAL A 277 4.78 -5.94 -18.73
C VAL A 277 4.35 -5.47 -20.13
N VAL A 278 5.22 -5.56 -21.14
CA VAL A 278 4.89 -5.22 -22.53
C VAL A 278 3.89 -6.21 -23.13
N GLU A 279 4.01 -7.51 -22.86
CA GLU A 279 3.01 -8.52 -23.25
C GLU A 279 1.65 -8.26 -22.61
N GLU A 280 1.63 -7.86 -21.33
CA GLU A 280 0.37 -7.54 -20.62
C GLU A 280 -0.33 -6.28 -21.18
N MET A 281 0.44 -5.34 -21.73
CA MET A 281 -0.12 -4.17 -22.45
C MET A 281 -0.62 -4.54 -23.85
N ALA A 282 0.14 -5.35 -24.59
CA ALA A 282 -0.23 -5.78 -25.95
C ALA A 282 -1.51 -6.63 -25.98
N ASP A 283 -1.79 -7.39 -24.93
CA ASP A 283 -3.04 -8.14 -24.81
C ASP A 283 -4.24 -7.31 -24.35
N ARG A 284 -4.02 -6.13 -23.73
CA ARG A 284 -5.08 -5.17 -23.38
C ARG A 284 -5.39 -4.16 -24.47
N GLU A 285 -4.52 -4.01 -25.46
CA GLU A 285 -4.72 -3.16 -26.64
C GLU A 285 -5.35 -3.87 -27.85
N LYS A 286 -5.88 -5.10 -27.72
CA LYS A 286 -6.70 -5.67 -28.81
C LYS A 286 -8.10 -5.05 -28.77
N PRO A 287 -8.45 -4.09 -29.66
CA PRO A 287 -9.82 -3.62 -29.75
C PRO A 287 -10.73 -4.78 -30.14
N GLY A 288 -11.86 -4.90 -29.44
CA GLY A 288 -12.92 -5.83 -29.79
C GLY A 288 -13.34 -5.62 -31.24
N ALA A 289 -13.13 -6.64 -32.07
CA ALA A 289 -13.74 -6.72 -33.38
C ALA A 289 -15.23 -7.09 -33.19
N ASP A 290 -16.06 -6.06 -33.05
CA ASP A 290 -17.51 -6.19 -33.14
C ASP A 290 -17.95 -5.76 -34.56
N GLY A 291 -18.46 -6.72 -35.32
CA GLY A 291 -19.33 -6.55 -36.51
C GLY A 291 -18.69 -6.01 -37.80
N PRO A 292 -19.19 -6.43 -38.98
CA PRO A 292 -20.51 -5.95 -39.38
C PRO A 292 -21.42 -7.03 -39.96
N GLY A 293 -22.72 -6.72 -39.96
CA GLY A 293 -23.80 -7.67 -40.21
C GLY A 293 -24.07 -8.05 -41.67
N HIS A 294 -24.96 -9.03 -41.81
CA HIS A 294 -26.19 -8.90 -42.60
C HIS A 294 -27.20 -9.96 -42.17
#